data_AF-A0A0D6M339-F1
#
_entry.id   AF-A0A0D6M339-F1
#
_cell.length_a   1.000
_cell.length_b   1.000
_cell.length_c   1.000
_cell.angle_alpha   90.00
_cell.angle_beta   90.00
_cell.angle_gamma   90.00
#
_symmetry.space_group_name_H-M   'P 1'
#
loop_
_entity.id
_entity.type
_entity.pdbx_description
1 polymer ?
#
loop_
_entity_poly.entity_id
_entity_poly.type
_entity_poly.pdbx_seq_one_letter_code
_entity_poly.pdbx_strand_id
1 'polypeptide(L)'
;MTKRTELKVEETPTLEFYTGNIKPSNLNTCVLCDDSQPALDHPYDEEVMIAAINVIKCDKKITFVLMYRSPSCDLESFSQSLEFVGEFFESGTDCVLLGDFNLPAINWRDFTWNNRSIQPPGRKLLQFCTEFSLAQLVTEPTHNDNTLDLLLTNSQSIIKYVRVLSPFSSSDHRMILFKLNAVKYKIKSKSCYLDFAHGDYNAINECLMNINWRKDAPPTWFAEVFTLFKEAKS
;
A
#
# COMPACT_ATOMS: atom_id res chain seq x y z
N MET A 1 -29.79 29.67 -32.20
CA MET A 1 -30.12 28.78 -31.05
C MET A 1 -30.44 27.44 -31.69
N THR A 2 -29.68 26.37 -31.49
CA THR A 2 -29.57 25.61 -30.24
C THR A 2 -28.26 24.81 -30.27
N LYS A 3 -27.36 25.01 -29.31
CA LYS A 3 -26.22 24.10 -29.10
C LYS A 3 -26.75 22.90 -28.32
N ARG A 4 -26.65 21.72 -28.94
CA ARG A 4 -26.93 20.43 -28.32
C ARG A 4 -25.74 20.09 -27.41
N THR A 5 -25.93 20.17 -26.10
CA THR A 5 -24.92 19.77 -25.12
C THR A 5 -24.93 18.25 -25.04
N GLU A 6 -23.90 17.59 -25.57
CA GLU A 6 -23.68 16.17 -25.33
C GLU A 6 -23.16 16.00 -23.90
N LEU A 7 -23.94 15.31 -23.07
CA LEU A 7 -23.51 14.84 -21.75
C LEU A 7 -22.46 13.76 -21.97
N LYS A 8 -21.19 14.08 -21.67
CA LYS A 8 -20.16 13.05 -21.48
C LYS A 8 -20.56 12.22 -20.27
N VAL A 9 -20.96 10.99 -20.53
CA VAL A 9 -21.10 9.96 -19.48
C VAL A 9 -19.70 9.75 -18.92
N GLU A 10 -19.45 10.20 -17.69
CA GLU A 10 -18.25 9.82 -16.95
C GLU A 10 -18.36 8.32 -16.67
N GLU A 11 -17.55 7.52 -17.37
CA GLU A 11 -17.41 6.09 -17.11
C GLU A 11 -17.03 5.89 -15.64
N THR A 12 -17.80 5.05 -14.95
CA THR A 12 -17.49 4.58 -13.60
C THR A 12 -16.11 3.93 -13.60
N PRO A 13 -15.18 4.33 -12.73
CA PRO A 13 -13.88 3.66 -12.67
C PRO A 13 -14.10 2.22 -12.21
N THR A 14 -13.90 1.28 -13.13
CA THR A 14 -13.83 -0.15 -12.85
C THR A 14 -12.53 -0.43 -12.10
N LEU A 15 -12.66 -0.92 -10.87
CA LEU A 15 -11.53 -1.43 -10.09
C LEU A 15 -11.28 -2.87 -10.58
N GLU A 16 -10.26 -3.05 -11.41
CA GLU A 16 -9.84 -4.37 -11.88
C GLU A 16 -8.59 -4.82 -11.11
N PHE A 17 -8.65 -6.00 -10.51
CA PHE A 17 -7.54 -6.62 -9.81
C PHE A 17 -6.71 -7.41 -10.82
N TYR A 18 -5.42 -7.07 -10.91
CA TYR A 18 -4.46 -7.79 -11.73
C TYR A 18 -3.46 -8.48 -10.81
N THR A 19 -3.27 -9.79 -10.99
CA THR A 19 -2.16 -10.55 -10.40
C THR A 19 -1.05 -10.68 -11.44
N GLY A 20 0.21 -10.44 -11.05
CA GLY A 20 1.37 -10.45 -11.94
C GLY A 20 1.73 -9.11 -12.60
N ASN A 21 2.90 -9.10 -13.27
CA ASN A 21 3.50 -7.94 -13.95
C ASN A 21 2.75 -7.54 -15.24
N ILE A 22 1.47 -7.21 -15.14
CA ILE A 22 0.68 -6.68 -16.25
C ILE A 22 0.57 -5.17 -16.08
N LYS A 23 1.11 -4.42 -17.04
CA LYS A 23 1.02 -2.96 -17.10
C LYS A 23 -0.09 -2.58 -18.08
N PRO A 24 -1.32 -2.28 -17.63
CA PRO A 24 -2.41 -1.92 -18.53
C PRO A 24 -2.15 -0.55 -19.18
N SER A 25 -2.46 -0.45 -20.47
CA SER A 25 -2.09 0.68 -21.32
C SER A 25 -2.92 1.95 -21.11
N ASN A 26 -3.99 1.93 -20.30
CA ASN A 26 -4.96 3.05 -20.23
C ASN A 26 -5.52 3.38 -18.83
N LEU A 27 -4.92 2.91 -17.72
CA LEU A 27 -5.34 3.32 -16.37
C LEU A 27 -4.35 4.32 -15.74
N ASN A 28 -4.84 5.50 -15.36
CA ASN A 28 -4.09 6.51 -14.58
C ASN A 28 -3.83 6.09 -13.11
N THR A 29 -4.10 4.83 -12.76
CA THR A 29 -3.87 4.25 -11.43
C THR A 29 -3.47 2.79 -11.65
N CYS A 30 -2.24 2.46 -11.28
CA CYS A 30 -1.73 1.10 -11.32
C CYS A 30 -1.68 0.60 -9.87
N VAL A 31 -2.51 -0.39 -9.53
CA VAL A 31 -2.36 -1.16 -8.30
C VAL A 31 -1.34 -2.24 -8.66
N LEU A 32 -0.09 -2.02 -8.27
CA LEU A 32 0.94 -3.05 -8.40
C LEU A 32 0.90 -3.88 -7.12
N CYS A 33 0.21 -5.01 -7.18
CA CYS A 33 0.45 -6.08 -6.22
C CYS A 33 1.86 -6.60 -6.51
N ASP A 34 2.79 -6.32 -5.60
CA ASP A 34 4.14 -6.84 -5.69
C ASP A 34 4.14 -8.28 -5.18
N ASP A 35 3.94 -9.23 -6.09
CA ASP A 35 4.02 -10.68 -5.81
C ASP A 35 5.45 -11.13 -5.43
N SER A 36 6.44 -10.22 -5.44
CA SER A 36 7.79 -10.48 -4.91
C SER A 36 7.94 -10.17 -3.42
N GLN A 37 6.96 -9.49 -2.82
CA GLN A 37 6.78 -9.60 -1.38
C GLN A 37 6.30 -11.02 -1.13
N PRO A 38 6.92 -11.79 -0.20
CA PRO A 38 6.31 -13.04 0.22
C PRO A 38 4.85 -12.74 0.55
N ALA A 39 3.93 -13.64 0.20
CA ALA A 39 2.69 -13.71 0.97
C ALA A 39 3.16 -13.79 2.41
N LEU A 40 3.08 -12.68 3.15
CA LEU A 40 3.52 -12.61 4.53
C LEU A 40 2.39 -13.30 5.29
N ASP A 41 2.35 -14.63 5.15
CA ASP A 41 1.64 -15.51 6.06
C ASP A 41 2.24 -15.18 7.42
N HIS A 42 1.51 -14.38 8.19
CA HIS A 42 1.73 -14.31 9.62
C HIS A 42 1.73 -15.75 10.11
N PRO A 43 2.75 -16.21 10.85
CA PRO A 43 2.84 -17.60 11.24
C PRO A 43 1.60 -17.97 12.06
N TYR A 44 0.70 -18.74 11.47
CA TYR A 44 -0.30 -19.58 12.12
C TYR A 44 -1.15 -18.92 13.22
N ASP A 45 -1.80 -17.79 12.94
CA ASP A 45 -2.80 -17.28 13.89
C ASP A 45 -4.15 -17.02 13.21
N GLU A 46 -5.13 -17.89 13.49
CA GLU A 46 -6.53 -17.69 13.04
C GLU A 46 -7.14 -16.43 13.67
N GLU A 47 -6.51 -15.86 14.71
CA GLU A 47 -7.02 -14.72 15.43
C GLU A 47 -6.60 -13.36 14.82
N VAL A 48 -5.57 -13.31 13.97
CA VAL A 48 -5.14 -12.08 13.29
C VAL A 48 -4.82 -12.33 11.82
N MET A 49 -5.48 -11.60 10.94
CA MET A 49 -5.23 -11.62 9.50
C MET A 49 -4.62 -10.30 9.05
N ILE A 50 -3.53 -10.37 8.29
CA ILE A 50 -2.83 -9.19 7.77
C ILE A 50 -2.63 -9.35 6.27
N ALA A 51 -2.93 -8.29 5.51
CA ALA A 51 -2.61 -8.21 4.10
C ALA A 51 -2.07 -6.81 3.77
N ALA A 52 -0.98 -6.73 3.01
CA ALA A 52 -0.38 -5.46 2.63
C ALA A 52 -0.40 -5.30 1.10
N ILE A 53 -0.73 -4.09 0.63
CA ILE A 53 -0.64 -3.72 -0.79
C ILE A 53 0.09 -2.39 -0.95
N ASN A 54 0.85 -2.27 -2.03
CA ASN A 54 1.53 -1.04 -2.40
C ASN A 54 0.77 -0.35 -3.53
N VAL A 55 0.33 0.88 -3.29
CA VAL A 55 -0.30 1.72 -4.30
C VAL A 55 0.71 2.77 -4.75
N ILE A 56 1.10 2.72 -6.03
CA ILE A 56 2.02 3.68 -6.61
C ILE A 56 1.24 4.67 -7.46
N LYS A 57 1.30 5.96 -7.09
CA LYS A 57 0.65 7.04 -7.82
C LYS A 57 1.55 8.26 -7.91
N CYS A 58 1.84 8.70 -9.14
CA CYS A 58 2.71 9.84 -9.41
C CYS A 58 4.07 9.76 -8.68
N ASP A 59 4.76 8.62 -8.81
CA ASP A 59 6.06 8.31 -8.17
C ASP A 59 6.05 8.31 -6.64
N LYS A 60 4.86 8.43 -6.03
CA LYS A 60 4.67 8.26 -4.59
C LYS A 60 4.11 6.87 -4.32
N LYS A 61 4.83 6.11 -3.48
CA LYS A 61 4.39 4.82 -2.95
C LYS A 61 3.61 5.06 -1.66
N ILE A 62 2.43 4.46 -1.55
CA ILE A 62 1.63 4.40 -0.33
C ILE A 62 1.39 2.93 -0.02
N THR A 63 1.72 2.51 1.19
CA THR A 63 1.48 1.16 1.66
C THR A 63 0.14 1.12 2.40
N PHE A 64 -0.76 0.22 2.02
CA PHE A 64 -1.97 -0.07 2.77
C PHE A 64 -1.79 -1.42 3.45
N VAL A 65 -1.96 -1.46 4.75
CA VAL A 65 -1.94 -2.66 5.57
C VAL A 65 -3.35 -2.86 6.09
N LEU A 66 -4.02 -3.91 5.60
CA LEU A 66 -5.28 -4.39 6.13
C LEU A 66 -4.99 -5.33 7.29
N MET A 67 -5.60 -5.09 8.44
CA MET A 67 -5.56 -5.98 9.60
C MET A 67 -6.98 -6.29 10.07
N TYR A 68 -7.25 -7.57 10.29
CA TYR A 68 -8.39 -8.02 11.08
C TYR A 68 -7.86 -8.64 12.37
N ARG A 69 -8.35 -8.18 13.52
CA ARG A 69 -8.13 -8.83 14.83
C ARG A 69 -9.44 -9.42 15.32
N SER A 70 -9.45 -10.74 15.55
CA SER A 70 -10.54 -11.45 16.20
C SER A 70 -10.84 -10.86 17.58
N PRO A 71 -12.12 -10.78 18.01
CA PRO A 71 -12.45 -10.38 19.37
C PRO A 71 -11.77 -11.27 20.44
N SER A 72 -11.53 -12.55 20.13
CA SER A 72 -10.85 -13.50 21.02
C SER A 72 -9.33 -13.33 21.10
N CYS A 73 -8.73 -12.57 20.18
CA CYS A 73 -7.28 -12.49 20.01
C CYS A 73 -6.57 -12.12 21.31
N ASP A 74 -5.61 -12.94 21.73
CA ASP A 74 -4.83 -12.67 22.93
C ASP A 74 -3.84 -11.50 22.78
N LEU A 75 -3.26 -11.07 23.89
CA LEU A 75 -2.35 -9.92 23.91
C LEU A 75 -1.00 -10.22 23.24
N GLU A 76 -0.50 -11.45 23.36
CA GLU A 76 0.81 -11.85 22.85
C GLU A 76 0.77 -11.88 21.32
N SER A 77 -0.19 -12.58 20.75
CA SER A 77 -0.46 -12.61 19.32
C SER A 77 -0.67 -11.22 18.74
N PHE A 78 -1.52 -10.40 19.38
CA PHE A 78 -1.74 -9.03 18.91
C PHE A 78 -0.47 -8.18 19.00
N SER A 79 0.36 -8.38 20.02
CA SER A 79 1.63 -7.65 20.16
C SER A 79 2.63 -8.01 19.07
N GLN A 80 2.76 -9.30 18.75
CA GLN A 80 3.61 -9.78 17.65
C GLN A 80 3.12 -9.26 16.30
N SER A 81 1.80 -9.30 16.06
CA SER A 81 1.21 -8.75 14.85
C SER A 81 1.47 -7.24 14.71
N LEU A 82 1.41 -6.47 15.81
CA LEU A 82 1.75 -5.05 15.79
C LEU A 82 3.24 -4.79 15.55
N GLU A 83 4.13 -5.60 16.12
CA GLU A 83 5.57 -5.50 15.86
C GLU A 83 5.87 -5.73 14.37
N PHE A 84 5.30 -6.79 13.79
CA PHE A 84 5.40 -7.06 12.37
C PHE A 84 4.83 -5.92 11.50
N VAL A 85 3.66 -5.37 11.86
CA VAL A 85 3.10 -4.22 11.12
C VAL A 85 3.96 -2.96 11.28
N GLY A 86 4.69 -2.82 12.39
CA GLY A 86 5.63 -1.73 12.64
C GLY A 86 6.70 -1.60 11.54
N GLU A 87 7.15 -2.71 10.98
CA GLU A 87 8.16 -2.74 9.89
C GLU A 87 7.74 -1.88 8.67
N PHE A 88 6.44 -1.83 8.36
CA PHE A 88 5.95 -1.01 7.26
C PHE A 88 6.11 0.50 7.54
N PHE A 89 6.05 0.91 8.81
CA PHE A 89 6.16 2.31 9.23
C PHE A 89 7.60 2.77 9.44
N GLU A 90 8.53 1.87 9.75
CA GLU A 90 9.96 2.18 9.91
C GLU A 90 10.62 2.67 8.62
N SER A 91 10.11 2.25 7.46
CA SER A 91 10.63 2.63 6.13
C SER A 91 10.56 4.14 5.81
N GLY A 92 9.83 4.92 6.61
CA GLY A 92 9.60 6.34 6.37
C GLY A 92 8.67 6.63 5.19
N THR A 93 8.04 5.61 4.60
CA THR A 93 7.04 5.76 3.54
C THR A 93 5.66 6.09 4.12
N ASP A 94 4.79 6.70 3.30
CA ASP A 94 3.41 6.92 3.71
C ASP A 94 2.70 5.57 3.82
N CYS A 95 2.16 5.29 5.01
CA CYS A 95 1.52 4.03 5.32
C CYS A 95 0.14 4.27 5.95
N VAL A 96 -0.79 3.37 5.63
CA VAL A 96 -2.17 3.37 6.13
C VAL A 96 -2.46 1.99 6.68
N LEU A 97 -2.68 1.88 7.99
CA LEU A 97 -3.20 0.68 8.64
C LEU A 97 -4.72 0.82 8.77
N LEU A 98 -5.46 -0.17 8.28
CA LEU A 98 -6.92 -0.17 8.33
C LEU A 98 -7.50 -1.55 8.59
N GLY A 99 -8.75 -1.59 9.01
CA GLY A 99 -9.52 -2.82 9.21
C GLY A 99 -10.20 -2.87 10.58
N ASP A 100 -10.75 -4.02 10.94
CA ASP A 100 -11.50 -4.23 12.17
C ASP A 100 -10.62 -4.79 13.28
N PHE A 101 -10.50 -4.04 14.38
CA PHE A 101 -9.65 -4.39 15.51
C PHE A 101 -10.42 -5.03 16.67
N ASN A 102 -11.76 -4.96 16.70
CA ASN A 102 -12.58 -5.46 17.80
C ASN A 102 -12.12 -4.98 19.20
N LEU A 103 -11.79 -3.68 19.34
CA LEU A 103 -11.34 -3.05 20.59
C LEU A 103 -12.33 -1.97 21.10
N PRO A 104 -13.55 -2.34 21.55
CA PRO A 104 -14.62 -1.40 21.88
C PRO A 104 -14.33 -0.47 23.06
N ALA A 105 -13.40 -0.82 23.95
CA ALA A 105 -13.09 -0.01 25.14
C ALA A 105 -12.03 1.08 24.89
N ILE A 106 -11.54 1.25 23.66
CA ILE A 106 -10.74 2.42 23.29
C ILE A 106 -11.65 3.64 23.17
N ASN A 107 -11.31 4.70 23.89
CA ASN A 107 -11.87 6.02 23.67
C ASN A 107 -10.93 6.81 22.74
N TRP A 108 -11.29 6.90 21.47
CA TRP A 108 -10.51 7.61 20.45
C TRP A 108 -10.48 9.14 20.63
N ARG A 109 -11.46 9.74 21.34
CA ARG A 109 -11.46 11.19 21.61
C ARG A 109 -10.39 11.58 22.61
N ASP A 110 -10.29 10.80 23.68
CA ASP A 110 -9.33 11.05 24.76
C ASP A 110 -8.02 10.27 24.56
N PHE A 111 -7.96 9.43 23.53
CA PHE A 111 -6.84 8.51 23.25
C PHE A 111 -6.50 7.64 24.47
N THR A 112 -7.53 7.10 25.11
CA THR A 112 -7.42 6.31 26.35
C THR A 112 -8.10 4.96 26.21
N TRP A 113 -7.82 4.06 27.15
CA TRP A 113 -8.46 2.77 27.27
C TRP A 113 -9.25 2.67 28.59
N ASN A 114 -10.54 2.35 28.48
CA ASN A 114 -11.47 2.25 29.60
C ASN A 114 -11.67 0.80 30.05
N ASN A 115 -10.68 0.21 30.74
CA ASN A 115 -10.85 -1.02 31.53
C ASN A 115 -9.83 -1.07 32.68
N ARG A 116 -10.20 -1.73 33.78
CA ARG A 116 -9.41 -1.87 35.03
C ARG A 116 -8.36 -2.98 34.99
N SER A 117 -8.23 -3.73 33.89
CA SER A 117 -7.21 -4.79 33.78
C SER A 117 -5.82 -4.23 33.48
N ILE A 118 -4.80 -4.85 34.07
CA ILE A 118 -3.39 -4.50 33.87
C ILE A 118 -2.98 -5.06 32.49
N GLN A 119 -2.87 -4.14 31.52
CA GLN A 119 -2.47 -4.30 30.12
C GLN A 119 -3.44 -5.03 29.17
N PRO A 120 -4.52 -4.36 28.74
CA PRO A 120 -5.40 -4.83 27.68
C PRO A 120 -4.89 -4.43 26.28
N PRO A 121 -5.18 -5.22 25.23
CA PRO A 121 -4.68 -5.01 23.86
C PRO A 121 -4.91 -3.60 23.31
N GLY A 122 -5.97 -2.89 23.72
CA GLY A 122 -6.16 -1.49 23.31
C GLY A 122 -5.07 -0.54 23.79
N ARG A 123 -4.45 -0.75 24.96
CA ARG A 123 -3.28 0.05 25.37
C ARG A 123 -2.08 -0.18 24.47
N LYS A 124 -1.87 -1.43 24.02
CA LYS A 124 -0.79 -1.80 23.11
C LYS A 124 -0.97 -1.11 21.75
N LEU A 125 -2.20 -1.07 21.23
CA LEU A 125 -2.52 -0.33 20.00
C LEU A 125 -2.30 1.18 20.17
N LEU A 126 -2.69 1.78 21.29
CA LEU A 126 -2.47 3.21 21.55
C LEU A 126 -0.98 3.55 21.66
N GLN A 127 -0.18 2.68 22.28
CA GLN A 127 1.27 2.81 22.30
C GLN A 127 1.86 2.75 20.89
N PHE A 128 1.47 1.76 20.10
CA PHE A 128 1.87 1.64 18.69
C PHE A 128 1.53 2.89 17.87
N CYS A 129 0.32 3.41 18.04
CA CYS A 129 -0.10 4.65 17.39
C CYS A 129 0.75 5.86 17.84
N THR A 130 1.14 5.92 19.12
CA THR A 130 2.01 6.99 19.62
C THR A 130 3.42 6.87 19.05
N GLU A 131 3.98 5.66 19.05
CA GLU A 131 5.31 5.34 18.56
C GLU A 131 5.51 5.73 17.09
N PHE A 132 4.55 5.35 16.24
CA PHE A 132 4.59 5.67 14.81
C PHE A 132 3.87 6.98 14.43
N SER A 133 3.48 7.80 15.42
CA SER A 133 2.77 9.07 15.21
C SER A 133 1.53 8.93 14.32
N LEU A 134 0.76 7.87 14.52
CA LEU A 134 -0.42 7.54 13.72
C LEU A 134 -1.63 8.37 14.15
N ALA A 135 -2.29 8.96 13.17
CA ALA A 135 -3.59 9.58 13.34
C ALA A 135 -4.70 8.60 12.96
N GLN A 136 -5.68 8.43 13.85
CA GLN A 136 -6.93 7.76 13.55
C GLN A 136 -7.88 8.76 12.87
N LEU A 137 -8.45 8.38 11.72
CA LEU A 137 -9.27 9.27 10.90
C LEU A 137 -10.78 8.97 10.87
N VAL A 138 -11.24 7.88 11.50
CA VAL A 138 -12.66 7.52 11.58
C VAL A 138 -13.28 8.11 12.83
N THR A 139 -14.14 9.13 12.67
CA THR A 139 -14.69 9.91 13.78
C THR A 139 -16.10 9.51 14.22
N GLU A 140 -16.70 8.51 13.55
CA GLU A 140 -18.05 8.03 13.80
C GLU A 140 -18.03 6.54 14.18
N PRO A 141 -19.02 6.03 14.95
CA PRO A 141 -19.15 4.60 15.24
C PRO A 141 -19.33 3.77 13.98
N THR A 142 -18.63 2.63 13.92
CA THR A 142 -18.64 1.70 12.78
C THR A 142 -19.41 0.41 13.08
N HIS A 143 -19.55 0.04 14.35
CA HIS A 143 -20.37 -1.09 14.79
C HIS A 143 -21.09 -0.71 16.09
N ASN A 144 -22.43 -0.70 16.06
CA ASN A 144 -23.26 -0.15 17.13
C ASN A 144 -22.80 1.27 17.53
N ASP A 145 -22.45 1.48 18.81
CA ASP A 145 -21.92 2.74 19.35
C ASP A 145 -20.38 2.77 19.45
N ASN A 146 -19.70 1.75 18.92
CA ASN A 146 -18.24 1.62 18.99
C ASN A 146 -17.58 1.92 17.63
N THR A 147 -16.37 2.46 17.66
CA THR A 147 -15.48 2.59 16.49
C THR A 147 -14.46 1.45 16.54
N LEU A 148 -14.77 0.37 15.82
CA LEU A 148 -13.95 -0.85 15.77
C LEU A 148 -13.11 -0.93 14.49
N ASP A 149 -13.67 -0.40 13.41
CA ASP A 149 -13.04 -0.31 12.10
C ASP A 149 -12.22 0.99 12.04
N LEU A 150 -10.91 0.86 11.85
CA LEU A 150 -9.97 1.96 11.99
C LEU A 150 -9.35 2.36 10.66
N LEU A 151 -8.94 3.63 10.59
CA LEU A 151 -8.12 4.17 9.52
C LEU A 151 -6.98 4.96 10.18
N LEU A 152 -5.84 4.32 10.36
CA LEU A 152 -4.65 4.83 11.02
C LEU A 152 -3.59 5.18 9.97
N THR A 153 -2.96 6.35 10.07
CA THR A 153 -1.90 6.74 9.12
C THR A 153 -0.86 7.64 9.75
N ASN A 154 0.40 7.50 9.33
CA ASN A 154 1.49 8.41 9.66
C ASN A 154 1.43 9.72 8.86
N SER A 155 0.54 9.83 7.87
CA SER A 155 0.46 10.97 6.95
C SER A 155 -1.00 11.32 6.63
N GLN A 156 -1.62 12.15 7.46
CA GLN A 156 -3.01 12.59 7.24
C GLN A 156 -3.20 13.28 5.88
N SER A 157 -2.13 13.86 5.33
CA SER A 157 -2.18 14.59 4.05
C SER A 157 -2.57 13.71 2.86
N ILE A 158 -2.38 12.40 2.92
CA ILE A 158 -2.70 11.46 1.82
C ILE A 158 -4.15 10.97 1.83
N ILE A 159 -4.91 11.21 2.89
CA ILE A 159 -6.31 10.77 3.02
C ILE A 159 -7.22 11.99 3.16
N LYS A 160 -8.34 11.99 2.42
CA LYS A 160 -9.38 13.02 2.48
C LYS A 160 -10.77 12.41 2.45
N TYR A 161 -11.76 13.20 2.86
CA TYR A 161 -13.18 12.86 2.73
C TYR A 161 -13.54 11.53 3.41
N VAL A 162 -13.06 11.30 4.63
CA VAL A 162 -13.43 10.12 5.43
C VAL A 162 -14.88 10.26 5.88
N ARG A 163 -15.70 9.25 5.60
CA ARG A 163 -17.12 9.18 5.96
C ARG A 163 -17.49 7.76 6.34
N VAL A 164 -18.26 7.63 7.41
CA VAL A 164 -18.94 6.37 7.73
C VAL A 164 -20.28 6.38 7.01
N LEU A 165 -20.56 5.32 6.27
CA LEU A 165 -21.80 5.12 5.50
C LEU A 165 -22.68 4.10 6.20
N SER A 166 -23.93 3.96 5.74
CA SER A 166 -24.82 2.90 6.22
C SER A 166 -24.20 1.51 6.02
N PRO A 167 -24.56 0.52 6.86
CA PRO A 167 -24.14 -0.86 6.65
C PRO A 167 -24.50 -1.39 5.27
N PHE A 168 -23.67 -2.28 4.74
CA PHE A 168 -23.92 -2.92 3.46
C PHE A 168 -24.66 -4.24 3.65
N SER A 169 -25.80 -4.39 2.96
CA SER A 169 -26.61 -5.61 3.00
C SER A 169 -26.99 -6.01 4.44
N SER A 170 -26.71 -7.25 4.85
CA SER A 170 -26.97 -7.79 6.18
C SER A 170 -25.83 -7.58 7.17
N SER A 171 -24.79 -6.82 6.83
CA SER A 171 -23.71 -6.51 7.76
C SER A 171 -24.23 -5.59 8.87
N ASP A 172 -23.78 -5.82 10.08
CA ASP A 172 -23.93 -4.95 11.24
C ASP A 172 -22.81 -3.89 11.33
N HIS A 173 -21.74 -4.05 10.55
CA HIS A 173 -20.69 -3.05 10.39
C HIS A 173 -21.05 -2.02 9.31
N ARG A 174 -20.67 -0.78 9.57
CA ARG A 174 -20.82 0.36 8.67
C ARG A 174 -19.61 0.47 7.75
N MET A 175 -19.84 0.84 6.50
CA MET A 175 -18.75 1.04 5.55
C MET A 175 -17.99 2.33 5.83
N ILE A 176 -16.67 2.31 5.62
CA ILE A 176 -15.83 3.52 5.63
C ILE A 176 -15.48 3.89 4.20
N LEU A 177 -15.83 5.11 3.79
CA LEU A 177 -15.44 5.70 2.52
C LEU A 177 -14.38 6.77 2.76
N PHE A 178 -13.29 6.73 2.00
CA PHE A 178 -12.27 7.79 1.98
C PHE A 178 -11.69 7.95 0.58
N LYS A 179 -10.95 9.05 0.35
CA LYS A 179 -10.31 9.36 -0.92
C LYS A 179 -8.81 9.57 -0.74
N LEU A 180 -8.02 9.05 -1.67
CA LEU A 180 -6.58 9.28 -1.71
C LEU A 180 -6.26 10.65 -2.29
N ASN A 181 -5.63 11.49 -1.48
CA ASN A 181 -5.11 12.78 -1.87
C ASN A 181 -3.68 12.65 -2.39
N ALA A 182 -3.54 12.14 -3.61
CA ALA A 182 -2.28 12.20 -4.33
C ALA A 182 -2.23 13.48 -5.17
N VAL A 183 -1.34 14.40 -4.81
CA VAL A 183 -1.07 15.59 -5.62
C VAL A 183 -0.53 15.13 -6.96
N LYS A 184 -1.12 15.60 -8.07
CA LYS A 184 -0.59 15.36 -9.41
C LYS A 184 0.75 16.08 -9.52
N TYR A 185 1.85 15.41 -9.23
CA TYR A 185 3.14 15.87 -9.72
C TYR A 185 3.15 15.65 -11.23
N LYS A 186 3.35 16.72 -12.01
CA LYS A 186 3.71 16.59 -13.42
C LYS A 186 5.08 15.94 -13.46
N ILE A 187 5.11 14.61 -13.44
CA ILE A 187 6.33 13.88 -13.76
C ILE A 187 6.58 14.19 -15.23
N LYS A 188 7.58 15.03 -15.51
CA LYS A 188 8.22 14.97 -16.82
C LYS A 188 8.90 13.62 -16.83
N SER A 189 8.27 12.59 -17.41
CA SER A 189 8.98 11.34 -17.64
C SER A 189 10.18 11.70 -18.52
N LYS A 190 11.38 11.67 -17.96
CA LYS A 190 12.57 11.45 -18.77
C LYS A 190 12.52 9.97 -19.14
N SER A 191 11.64 9.61 -20.06
CA SER A 191 11.77 8.33 -20.74
C SER A 191 13.05 8.43 -21.58
N CYS A 192 14.15 7.92 -21.04
CA CYS A 192 15.33 7.64 -21.84
C CYS A 192 14.99 6.38 -22.65
N TYR A 193 14.47 6.58 -23.86
CA TYR A 193 14.38 5.49 -24.81
C TYR A 193 15.77 5.29 -25.40
N LEU A 194 16.22 4.04 -25.47
CA LEU A 194 17.37 3.71 -26.29
C LEU A 194 16.95 3.92 -27.75
N ASP A 195 17.71 4.76 -28.45
CA ASP A 195 17.54 4.93 -29.88
C ASP A 195 18.16 3.72 -30.59
N PHE A 196 17.37 2.66 -30.72
CA PHE A 196 17.80 1.46 -31.43
C PHE A 196 18.04 1.74 -32.92
N ALA A 197 17.44 2.78 -33.52
CA ALA A 197 17.67 3.06 -34.93
C ALA A 197 19.10 3.58 -35.20
N HIS A 198 19.71 4.25 -34.22
CA HIS A 198 21.03 4.87 -34.34
C HIS A 198 22.07 4.28 -33.36
N GLY A 199 21.90 3.02 -32.94
CA GLY A 199 22.91 2.33 -32.15
C GLY A 199 24.21 2.09 -32.93
N ASP A 200 25.38 2.29 -32.31
CA ASP A 200 26.65 1.87 -32.88
C ASP A 200 26.84 0.36 -32.66
N TYR A 201 26.27 -0.42 -33.58
CA TYR A 201 26.32 -1.88 -33.52
C TYR A 201 27.72 -2.45 -33.73
N ASN A 202 28.63 -1.70 -34.36
CA ASN A 202 30.01 -2.15 -34.56
C ASN A 202 30.77 -2.09 -33.24
N ALA A 203 30.70 -0.97 -32.52
CA ALA A 203 31.30 -0.84 -31.19
C ALA A 203 30.73 -1.87 -30.20
N ILE A 204 29.41 -2.10 -30.24
CA ILE A 204 28.76 -3.13 -29.44
C ILE A 204 29.33 -4.52 -29.76
N ASN A 205 29.46 -4.87 -31.04
CA ASN A 205 30.00 -6.17 -31.44
C ASN A 205 31.47 -6.32 -31.03
N GLU A 206 32.30 -5.29 -31.19
CA GLU A 206 33.70 -5.31 -30.75
C GLU A 206 33.82 -5.56 -29.25
N CYS A 207 32.97 -4.91 -28.45
CA CYS A 207 32.91 -5.13 -27.00
C CYS A 207 32.52 -6.59 -26.68
N LEU A 208 31.47 -7.10 -27.31
CA LEU A 208 30.99 -8.48 -27.11
C LEU A 208 32.00 -9.55 -27.51
N MET A 209 32.81 -9.29 -28.56
CA MET A 209 33.87 -10.20 -29.01
C MET A 209 35.04 -10.28 -28.03
N ASN A 210 35.27 -9.21 -27.25
CA ASN A 210 36.38 -9.14 -26.29
C ASN A 210 36.04 -9.71 -24.91
N ILE A 211 34.78 -10.08 -24.65
CA ILE A 211 34.35 -10.65 -23.37
C ILE A 211 34.65 -12.16 -23.32
N ASN A 212 35.29 -12.62 -22.23
CA ASN A 212 35.48 -14.05 -21.98
C ASN A 212 34.26 -14.63 -21.28
N TRP A 213 33.26 -15.02 -22.06
CA TRP A 213 31.97 -15.54 -21.60
C TRP A 213 32.03 -16.73 -20.64
N ARG A 214 33.15 -17.44 -20.54
CA ARG A 214 33.32 -18.55 -19.58
C ARG A 214 33.86 -18.13 -18.23
N LYS A 215 34.53 -16.97 -18.15
CA LYS A 215 35.15 -16.45 -16.91
C LYS A 215 34.40 -15.26 -16.35
N ASP A 216 33.84 -14.43 -17.23
CA ASP A 216 33.33 -13.10 -16.88
C ASP A 216 31.79 -13.05 -16.86
N ALA A 217 31.12 -14.16 -17.18
CA ALA A 217 29.65 -14.23 -17.14
C ALA A 217 29.16 -14.53 -15.70
N PRO A 218 28.44 -13.60 -15.04
CA PRO A 218 27.84 -13.85 -13.74
C PRO A 218 26.69 -14.87 -13.84
N PRO A 219 26.39 -15.63 -12.77
CA PRO A 219 25.33 -16.64 -12.75
C PRO A 219 23.91 -16.06 -12.97
N THR A 220 23.74 -14.74 -12.83
CA THR A 220 22.48 -13.99 -13.03
C THR A 220 22.49 -13.25 -14.36
N TRP A 221 22.44 -14.05 -15.42
CA TRP A 221 22.69 -13.70 -16.83
C TRP A 221 22.00 -12.48 -17.46
N PHE A 222 20.99 -11.87 -16.84
CA PHE A 222 20.24 -10.77 -17.46
C PHE A 222 20.55 -9.37 -16.93
N ALA A 223 20.71 -9.18 -15.62
CA ALA A 223 20.75 -7.83 -15.05
C ALA A 223 22.08 -7.10 -15.34
N GLU A 224 23.21 -7.82 -15.34
CA GLU A 224 24.54 -7.23 -15.48
C GLU A 224 24.98 -7.08 -16.94
N VAL A 225 24.50 -7.94 -17.83
CA VAL A 225 24.75 -7.83 -19.28
C VAL A 225 24.21 -6.50 -19.83
N PHE A 226 23.04 -6.07 -19.37
CA PHE A 226 22.48 -4.75 -19.72
C PHE A 226 23.31 -3.57 -19.24
N THR A 227 24.14 -3.74 -18.21
CA THR A 227 25.05 -2.70 -17.71
C THR A 227 26.29 -2.59 -18.60
N LEU A 228 26.85 -3.72 -19.03
CA LEU A 228 27.96 -3.76 -20.02
C LEU A 228 27.57 -3.07 -21.34
N PHE A 229 26.34 -3.27 -21.81
CA PHE A 229 25.81 -2.56 -23.00
C PHE A 229 25.71 -1.04 -22.82
N LYS A 230 25.58 -0.53 -21.59
CA LYS A 230 25.55 0.92 -21.31
C LYS A 230 26.93 1.53 -21.26
N GLU A 231 27.94 0.79 -20.79
CA GLU A 231 29.32 1.24 -20.68
C GLU A 231 30.02 1.34 -22.05
N ALA A 232 29.64 0.49 -23.02
CA ALA A 232 30.14 0.56 -24.40
C ALA A 232 29.67 1.81 -25.20
N LYS A 233 28.98 2.76 -24.57
CA LYS A 233 28.35 3.94 -25.19
C LYS A 233 28.97 5.29 -24.77
N SER A 234 30.12 5.30 -24.11
CA SER A 234 30.93 6.52 -23.88
C SER A 234 32.06 6.62 -24.89
#